data_AF-A0A9P7E6U0-F1
#
_entry.id   AF-A0A9P7E6U0-F1
#
_cell.length_a   1.000
_cell.length_b   1.000
_cell.length_c   1.000
_cell.angle_alpha   90.00
_cell.angle_beta   90.00
_cell.angle_gamma   90.00
#
_symmetry.space_group_name_H-M   'P 1'
#
loop_
_entity.id
_entity.type
_entity.pdbx_description
1 polymer ?
#
loop_
_entity_poly.entity_id
_entity_poly.type
_entity_poly.pdbx_seq_one_letter_code
_entity_poly.pdbx_strand_id
1 'polypeptide(L)'
;MPPPTTIPSHSGEAMDEDSDEDVGPQPLHKVVMKKFDERAYGSALLRGEGSAMAAFLQDDTDTRIPRRGEIGLTSDEIAQFESVGYVMSGSRHKRMNAVRMRKENQVISAEEKRGILKLQKDERQRREAILREEFSELVTEKL
;
A
#
# COMPACT_ATOMS: atom_id res chain seq x y z
N MET A 1 -52.33 -21.78 12.22
CA MET A 1 -51.94 -23.18 11.96
C MET A 1 -50.73 -23.19 11.03
N PRO A 2 -49.57 -23.68 11.47
CA PRO A 2 -48.48 -24.06 10.57
C PRO A 2 -48.62 -25.55 10.18
N PRO A 3 -48.01 -25.97 9.06
CA PRO A 3 -47.28 -27.24 9.10
C PRO A 3 -45.82 -27.12 8.62
N PRO A 4 -44.93 -28.00 9.13
CA PRO A 4 -43.49 -27.97 8.92
C PRO A 4 -43.05 -28.90 7.77
N THR A 5 -41.89 -28.67 7.16
CA THR A 5 -40.92 -29.76 6.91
C THR A 5 -39.51 -29.25 6.55
N THR A 6 -38.57 -29.62 7.43
CA THR A 6 -37.12 -29.70 7.28
C THR A 6 -36.69 -30.72 6.25
N ILE A 7 -35.63 -30.41 5.46
CA ILE A 7 -34.53 -31.35 5.16
C ILE A 7 -33.22 -30.54 4.99
N PRO A 8 -32.24 -30.64 5.89
CA PRO A 8 -30.83 -30.44 5.57
C PRO A 8 -30.20 -31.80 5.25
N SER A 9 -29.51 -31.92 4.11
CA SER A 9 -28.69 -33.09 3.81
C SER A 9 -27.44 -32.68 3.04
N HIS A 10 -26.31 -32.59 3.75
CA HIS A 10 -25.24 -33.54 3.50
C HIS A 10 -24.29 -33.61 4.70
N SER A 11 -23.91 -34.85 4.95
CA SER A 11 -23.15 -35.44 6.02
C SER A 11 -21.64 -35.27 5.86
N GLY A 12 -20.95 -35.29 7.00
CA GLY A 12 -19.62 -35.88 7.11
C GLY A 12 -18.49 -34.88 7.32
N GLU A 13 -18.07 -34.75 8.58
CA GLU A 13 -16.71 -35.09 9.03
C GLU A 13 -16.57 -34.70 10.50
N ALA A 14 -16.63 -35.72 11.37
CA ALA A 14 -15.98 -35.72 12.67
C ALA A 14 -14.61 -36.39 12.50
N MET A 15 -13.75 -36.25 13.51
CA MET A 15 -12.36 -36.74 13.63
C MET A 15 -11.34 -35.79 12.97
N ASP A 16 -10.24 -35.33 13.56
CA ASP A 16 -9.54 -35.60 14.82
C ASP A 16 -8.74 -34.32 15.15
N GLU A 17 -8.91 -33.76 16.36
CA GLU A 17 -7.89 -32.86 16.93
C GLU A 17 -6.85 -33.76 17.62
N ASP A 18 -5.95 -34.34 16.83
CA ASP A 18 -4.73 -34.94 17.36
C ASP A 18 -3.52 -34.08 16.98
N SER A 19 -2.68 -33.94 17.99
CA SER A 19 -1.44 -33.20 18.08
C SER A 19 -0.44 -33.53 16.97
N ASP A 20 -0.27 -32.64 15.99
CA ASP A 20 0.95 -32.58 15.20
C ASP A 20 1.73 -31.31 15.58
N GLU A 21 2.65 -31.53 16.52
CA GLU A 21 3.75 -30.63 16.84
C GLU A 21 4.52 -30.39 15.53
N ASP A 22 4.44 -29.15 15.02
CA ASP A 22 5.02 -28.70 13.76
C ASP A 22 6.57 -28.67 13.89
N VAL A 23 7.18 -29.87 13.92
CA VAL A 23 8.61 -30.08 14.12
C VAL A 23 9.27 -30.36 12.77
N GLY A 24 9.83 -29.30 12.18
CA GLY A 24 10.66 -29.38 10.98
C GLY A 24 11.25 -28.02 10.64
N PRO A 25 12.35 -27.95 9.88
CA PRO A 25 12.86 -26.67 9.40
C PRO A 25 11.79 -26.02 8.53
N GLN A 26 11.17 -24.96 9.04
CA GLN A 26 10.16 -24.23 8.29
C GLN A 26 10.78 -23.70 6.99
N PRO A 27 10.07 -23.82 5.85
CA PRO A 27 10.55 -23.28 4.60
C PRO A 27 10.88 -21.80 4.80
N LEU A 28 12.03 -21.37 4.27
CA LEU A 28 12.44 -19.97 4.28
C LEU A 28 11.24 -19.15 3.80
N HIS A 29 10.67 -18.33 4.69
CA HIS A 29 9.54 -17.47 4.36
C HIS A 29 9.98 -16.62 3.18
N LYS A 30 9.58 -17.04 1.97
CA LYS A 30 9.76 -16.22 0.78
C LYS A 30 9.14 -14.91 1.18
N VAL A 31 9.94 -13.85 1.17
CA VAL A 31 9.43 -12.50 1.32
C VAL A 31 8.48 -12.34 0.15
N VAL A 32 7.21 -12.67 0.37
CA VAL A 32 6.13 -12.38 -0.55
C VAL A 32 6.15 -10.87 -0.53
N MET A 33 6.82 -10.30 -1.54
CA MET A 33 6.69 -8.91 -1.88
C MET A 33 5.20 -8.69 -1.87
N LYS A 34 4.68 -8.06 -0.81
CA LYS A 34 3.25 -7.83 -0.65
C LYS A 34 2.84 -7.16 -1.95
N LYS A 35 2.12 -7.89 -2.80
CA LYS A 35 1.54 -7.31 -4.01
C LYS A 35 0.85 -6.04 -3.52
N PHE A 36 1.18 -4.91 -4.14
CA PHE A 36 0.60 -3.61 -3.80
C PHE A 36 -0.89 -3.83 -3.57
N ASP A 37 -1.32 -3.70 -2.31
CA ASP A 37 -2.72 -3.94 -2.01
C ASP A 37 -3.45 -2.74 -2.59
N GLU A 38 -4.07 -2.91 -3.76
CA GLU A 38 -4.82 -1.85 -4.45
C GLU A 38 -5.90 -1.24 -3.53
N ARG A 39 -6.32 -1.99 -2.50
CA ARG A 39 -7.27 -1.57 -1.48
C ARG A 39 -6.65 -0.62 -0.44
N ALA A 40 -5.33 -0.57 -0.31
CA ALA A 40 -4.63 0.30 0.63
C ALA A 40 -4.82 1.79 0.32
N TYR A 41 -5.09 2.13 -0.95
CA TYR A 41 -5.35 3.50 -1.36
C TYR A 41 -6.81 3.91 -1.17
N GLY A 42 -7.70 3.05 -0.64
CA GLY A 42 -9.10 3.35 -0.34
C GLY A 42 -10.06 3.21 -1.52
N SER A 43 -11.37 3.17 -1.24
CA SER A 43 -12.43 2.80 -2.22
C SER A 43 -12.79 3.89 -3.24
N ALA A 44 -12.22 5.09 -3.12
CA ALA A 44 -12.56 6.23 -3.98
C ALA A 44 -11.78 6.26 -5.31
N LEU A 45 -10.73 5.45 -5.43
CA LEU A 45 -9.94 5.27 -6.65
C LEU A 45 -10.52 4.09 -7.46
N LEU A 46 -10.45 4.19 -8.79
CA LEU A 46 -10.75 3.05 -9.64
C LEU A 46 -9.67 1.96 -9.43
N ARG A 47 -10.04 0.72 -9.73
CA ARG A 47 -9.11 -0.41 -9.68
C ARG A 47 -7.90 -0.12 -10.57
N GLY A 48 -6.70 -0.23 -9.99
CA GLY A 48 -5.44 0.07 -10.67
C GLY A 48 -5.10 1.57 -10.83
N GLU A 49 -5.99 2.50 -10.47
CA GLU A 49 -5.70 3.94 -10.56
C GLU A 49 -4.67 4.35 -9.50
N GLY A 50 -4.88 3.95 -8.25
CA GLY A 50 -3.97 4.29 -7.14
C GLY A 50 -2.56 3.72 -7.31
N SER A 51 -2.43 2.49 -7.84
CA SER A 51 -1.13 1.88 -8.10
C SER A 51 -0.36 2.59 -9.22
N ALA A 52 -1.05 3.01 -10.28
CA ALA A 52 -0.44 3.79 -11.35
C ALA A 52 0.04 5.17 -10.87
N MET A 53 -0.79 5.85 -10.06
CA MET A 53 -0.42 7.14 -9.46
C MET A 53 0.77 7.01 -8.50
N ALA A 54 0.80 5.96 -7.68
CA ALA A 54 1.90 5.69 -6.75
C ALA A 54 3.20 5.33 -7.49
N ALA A 55 3.11 4.60 -8.61
CA ALA A 55 4.29 4.31 -9.43
C ALA A 55 4.89 5.59 -10.03
N PHE A 56 4.05 6.52 -10.46
CA PHE A 56 4.53 7.81 -10.98
C PHE A 56 5.16 8.70 -9.89
N LEU A 57 4.59 8.69 -8.68
CA LEU A 57 5.13 9.42 -7.52
C LEU A 57 6.42 8.81 -6.92
N GLN A 58 6.72 7.55 -7.23
CA GLN A 58 7.99 6.91 -6.80
C GLN A 58 9.19 7.55 -7.49
N ASP A 59 9.02 7.98 -8.73
CA ASP A 59 10.09 8.61 -9.50
C ASP A 59 10.31 10.04 -9.00
N ASP A 60 9.23 10.82 -8.84
CA ASP A 60 9.27 12.19 -8.31
C ASP A 60 8.07 12.50 -7.41
N THR A 61 8.35 12.83 -6.14
CA THR A 61 7.31 13.08 -5.12
C THR A 61 6.59 14.43 -5.24
N ASP A 62 7.25 15.43 -5.84
CA ASP A 62 6.70 16.77 -6.07
C ASP A 62 6.04 16.93 -7.44
N THR A 63 6.06 15.89 -8.28
CA THR A 63 5.57 15.96 -9.65
C THR A 63 4.05 15.81 -9.68
N ARG A 64 3.40 16.78 -10.31
CA ARG A 64 1.97 16.76 -10.57
C ARG A 64 1.60 15.57 -11.46
N ILE A 65 0.54 14.85 -11.11
CA ILE A 65 0.01 13.76 -11.94
C ILE A 65 -0.61 14.32 -13.25
N PRO A 66 -0.12 13.93 -14.43
CA PRO A 66 -0.56 14.52 -15.70
C PRO A 66 -2.03 14.22 -16.05
N ARG A 67 -2.73 15.21 -16.59
CA ARG A 67 -4.11 15.07 -17.12
C ARG A 67 -4.13 14.67 -18.59
N ARG A 68 -5.30 14.26 -19.09
CA ARG A 68 -5.55 14.03 -20.53
C ARG A 68 -5.38 15.35 -21.31
N GLY A 69 -4.24 15.48 -21.99
CA GLY A 69 -3.81 16.70 -22.68
C GLY A 69 -2.51 17.31 -22.13
N GLU A 70 -1.98 16.76 -21.04
CA GLU A 70 -0.71 17.16 -20.42
C GLU A 70 0.38 16.08 -20.59
N ILE A 71 0.02 14.94 -21.20
CA ILE A 71 0.95 13.85 -21.48
C ILE A 71 2.01 14.39 -22.46
N GLY A 72 3.26 14.46 -22.00
CA GLY A 72 4.38 15.01 -22.76
C GLY A 72 4.79 16.43 -22.35
N LEU A 73 4.12 17.05 -21.38
CA LEU A 73 4.57 18.28 -20.72
C LEU A 73 5.10 17.95 -19.33
N THR A 74 6.14 18.67 -18.92
CA THR A 74 6.67 18.63 -17.56
C THR A 74 5.80 19.44 -16.59
N SER A 75 5.89 19.15 -15.29
CA SER A 75 5.17 19.89 -14.24
C SER A 75 5.40 21.40 -14.34
N ASP A 76 6.64 21.80 -14.63
CA ASP A 76 7.05 23.21 -14.73
C ASP A 76 6.43 23.89 -15.94
N GLU A 77 6.41 23.25 -17.10
CA GLU A 77 5.75 23.77 -18.30
C GLU A 77 4.25 23.96 -18.08
N ILE A 78 3.60 23.02 -17.39
CA ILE A 78 2.17 23.12 -17.07
C ILE A 78 1.92 24.33 -16.15
N ALA A 79 2.74 24.52 -15.12
CA ALA A 79 2.64 25.65 -14.21
C ALA A 79 2.84 27.00 -14.93
N GLN A 80 3.80 27.05 -15.85
CA GLN A 80 4.02 28.24 -16.69
C GLN A 80 2.81 28.53 -17.57
N PHE A 81 2.25 27.55 -18.27
CA PHE A 81 1.06 27.75 -19.09
C PHE A 81 -0.15 28.20 -18.27
N GLU A 82 -0.37 27.61 -17.09
CA GLU A 82 -1.43 28.04 -16.18
C GLU A 82 -1.22 29.50 -15.70
N SER A 83 0.03 29.90 -15.43
CA SER A 83 0.36 31.28 -15.00
C SER A 83 0.07 32.33 -16.07
N VAL A 84 0.29 32.00 -17.35
CA VAL A 84 -0.01 32.87 -18.51
C VAL A 84 -1.51 32.92 -18.82
N GLY A 85 -2.31 32.05 -18.18
CA GLY A 85 -3.76 32.03 -18.31
C GLY A 85 -4.29 30.98 -19.29
N TYR A 86 -3.44 30.06 -19.76
CA TYR A 86 -3.92 28.90 -20.50
C TYR A 86 -4.74 28.00 -19.59
N VAL A 87 -5.88 27.55 -20.10
CA VAL A 87 -6.75 26.64 -19.38
C VAL A 87 -6.45 25.22 -19.83
N MET A 88 -5.85 24.45 -18.95
CA MET A 88 -5.64 23.03 -19.15
C MET A 88 -6.96 22.24 -19.10
N SER A 89 -6.97 21.07 -19.76
CA SER A 89 -8.13 20.18 -19.82
C SER A 89 -8.72 19.90 -18.42
N GLY A 90 -10.01 20.20 -18.24
CA GLY A 90 -10.71 20.00 -16.96
C GLY A 90 -10.47 21.05 -15.87
N SER A 91 -9.59 22.05 -16.08
CA SER A 91 -9.30 23.09 -15.09
C SER A 91 -10.52 23.98 -14.74
N ARG A 92 -11.37 24.31 -15.73
CA ARG A 92 -12.59 25.14 -15.51
C ARG A 92 -13.65 24.47 -14.63
N HIS A 93 -13.63 23.14 -14.47
CA HIS A 93 -14.67 22.41 -13.72
C HIS A 93 -14.28 22.27 -12.25
N LYS A 94 -14.72 23.21 -11.41
CA LYS A 94 -14.40 23.24 -9.96
C LYS A 94 -14.65 21.91 -9.25
N ARG A 95 -15.82 21.29 -9.47
CA ARG A 95 -16.18 20.02 -8.83
C ARG A 95 -15.27 18.86 -9.24
N MET A 96 -14.95 18.76 -10.53
CA MET A 96 -14.06 17.71 -11.03
C MET A 96 -12.62 17.93 -10.54
N ASN A 97 -12.17 19.19 -10.52
CA ASN A 97 -10.84 19.53 -10.04
C ASN A 97 -10.68 19.17 -8.55
N ALA A 98 -11.70 19.45 -7.73
CA ALA A 98 -11.70 19.03 -6.32
C ALA A 98 -11.66 17.50 -6.15
N VAL A 99 -12.44 16.76 -6.94
CA VAL A 99 -12.41 15.28 -6.92
C VAL A 99 -11.03 14.74 -7.32
N ARG A 100 -10.41 15.36 -8.34
CA ARG A 100 -9.04 15.03 -8.77
C ARG A 100 -8.04 15.27 -7.64
N MET A 101 -7.98 16.49 -7.09
CA MET A 101 -7.08 16.81 -5.98
C MET A 101 -7.27 15.86 -4.79
N ARG A 102 -8.51 15.49 -4.48
CA ARG A 102 -8.81 14.51 -3.42
C ARG A 102 -8.18 13.15 -3.73
N LYS A 103 -8.29 12.64 -4.96
CA LYS A 103 -7.71 11.36 -5.37
C LYS A 103 -6.19 11.40 -5.32
N GLU A 104 -5.58 12.48 -5.78
CA GLU A 104 -4.12 12.68 -5.73
C GLU A 104 -3.62 12.70 -4.29
N ASN A 105 -4.23 13.53 -3.44
CA ASN A 105 -3.88 13.61 -2.02
C ASN A 105 -4.08 12.29 -1.29
N GLN A 106 -5.07 11.47 -1.70
CA GLN A 106 -5.31 10.16 -1.12
C GLN A 106 -4.17 9.18 -1.39
N VAL A 107 -3.60 9.21 -2.60
CA VAL A 107 -2.42 8.39 -2.94
C VAL A 107 -1.19 8.93 -2.23
N ILE A 108 -0.94 10.24 -2.27
CA ILE A 108 0.19 10.89 -1.61
C ILE A 108 0.18 10.58 -0.10
N SER A 109 -0.95 10.80 0.58
CA SER A 109 -1.07 10.55 2.03
C SER A 109 -0.82 9.08 2.39
N ALA A 110 -1.27 8.14 1.54
CA ALA A 110 -1.05 6.72 1.75
C ALA A 110 0.42 6.34 1.55
N GLU A 111 1.07 6.88 0.51
CA GLU A 111 2.49 6.64 0.23
C GLU A 111 3.40 7.30 1.28
N GLU A 112 3.14 8.53 1.70
CA GLU A 112 3.87 9.21 2.77
C GLU A 112 3.79 8.42 4.08
N LYS A 113 2.58 8.00 4.47
CA LYS A 113 2.38 7.18 5.67
C LYS A 113 3.13 5.84 5.56
N ARG A 114 3.12 5.21 4.39
CA ARG A 114 3.86 3.97 4.13
C ARG A 114 5.37 4.20 4.21
N GLY A 115 5.86 5.31 3.67
CA GLY A 115 7.25 5.74 3.74
C GLY A 115 7.71 5.92 5.19
N ILE A 116 6.94 6.66 6.00
CA ILE A 116 7.23 6.86 7.42
C ILE A 116 7.29 5.52 8.17
N LEU A 117 6.31 4.65 7.98
CA LEU A 117 6.29 3.33 8.64
C LEU A 117 7.46 2.44 8.21
N LYS A 118 7.87 2.51 6.95
CA LYS A 118 9.05 1.79 6.45
C LYS A 118 10.32 2.31 7.15
N LEU A 119 10.48 3.62 7.24
CA LEU A 119 11.62 4.24 7.94
C LEU A 119 11.67 3.85 9.43
N GLN A 120 10.53 3.88 10.12
CA GLN A 120 10.44 3.46 11.52
C GLN A 120 10.80 1.98 11.71
N LYS A 121 10.38 1.11 10.78
CA LYS A 121 10.71 -0.31 10.80
C LYS A 121 12.21 -0.53 10.58
N ASP A 122 12.80 0.14 9.60
CA ASP A 122 14.22 0.04 9.28
C ASP A 122 15.09 0.55 10.44
N GLU A 123 14.68 1.64 11.09
CA GLU A 123 15.34 2.17 12.29
C GLU A 123 15.26 1.18 13.45
N ARG A 124 14.09 0.60 13.71
CA ARG A 124 13.92 -0.43 14.74
C ARG A 124 14.80 -1.66 14.45
N GLN A 125 14.87 -2.12 13.21
CA GLN A 125 15.71 -3.25 12.82
C GLN A 125 17.20 -2.96 13.02
N ARG A 126 17.66 -1.75 12.72
CA ARG A 126 19.04 -1.33 13.01
C ARG A 126 19.34 -1.33 14.50
N ARG A 127 18.44 -0.77 15.32
CA ARG A 127 18.59 -0.79 16.78
C ARG A 127 18.61 -2.21 17.34
N GLU A 128 17.73 -3.08 16.85
CA GLU A 128 17.71 -4.49 17.26
C GLU A 128 18.96 -5.26 16.77
N ALA A 129 19.54 -4.91 15.62
CA ALA A 129 20.78 -5.52 15.13
C ALA A 129 21.97 -5.15 16.02
N ILE A 130 22.13 -3.87 16.36
CA ILE A 130 23.18 -3.40 17.28
C ILE A 130 23.02 -4.07 18.64
N LEU A 131 21.80 -4.13 19.18
CA LEU A 131 21.55 -4.79 20.47
C LEU A 131 21.86 -6.30 20.44
N ARG A 132 21.61 -6.98 19.31
CA ARG A 132 21.96 -8.39 19.12
C ARG A 132 23.49 -8.58 19.09
N GLU A 133 24.21 -7.69 18.42
CA GLU A 133 25.68 -7.69 18.37
C GLU A 133 26.26 -7.47 19.78
N GLU A 134 25.83 -6.43 20.49
CA GLU A 134 26.26 -6.12 21.87
C GLU A 134 25.99 -7.31 22.82
N PHE A 135 24.82 -7.95 22.71
CA PHE A 135 24.50 -9.11 23.53
C PHE A 135 25.36 -10.33 23.19
N SER A 136 25.67 -10.55 21.91
CA SER A 136 26.54 -11.65 21.49
C SER A 136 27.97 -11.48 22.03
N GLU A 137 28.51 -10.27 22.01
CA GLU A 137 29.83 -9.95 22.55
C GLU A 137 29.90 -10.21 24.06
N LEU A 138 28.90 -9.75 24.82
CA LEU A 138 28.80 -9.98 26.26
C LEU A 138 28.72 -11.47 26.64
N VAL A 139 28.07 -12.29 25.82
CA VAL A 139 28.02 -13.75 26.04
C VAL A 139 29.37 -14.38 25.74
N THR A 140 30.06 -13.95 24.67
CA THR A 140 31.40 -14.46 24.35
C THR A 140 32.47 -14.05 25.36
N GLU A 141 32.37 -12.86 25.98
CA GLU A 141 33.30 -12.44 27.04
C GLU A 141 33.08 -13.18 28.37
N LYS A 142 31.89 -13.73 28.61
CA LYS A 142 31.56 -14.45 29.84
C LYS A 142 31.80 -15.96 29.79
N LEU A 143 32.20 -16.50 28.63
CA LEU A 143 32.69 -17.87 28.46
C LEU A 143 34.23 -17.89 28.45
#